data_AF-A2DE96-F1
#
_entry.id   AF-A2DE96-F1
#
_cell.length_a   1.000
_cell.length_b   1.000
_cell.length_c   1.000
_cell.angle_alpha   90.00
_cell.angle_beta   90.00
_cell.angle_gamma   90.00
#
_symmetry.space_group_name_H-M   'P 1'
#
loop_
_entity.id
_entity.type
_entity.pdbx_description
1 polymer ?
#
loop_
_entity_poly.entity_id
_entity_poly.type
_entity_poly.pdbx_seq_one_letter_code
_entity_poly.pdbx_strand_id
1 'polypeptide(L)'
;MKVNFRNFVLNVWIMDFYDSKAAVDAMAALQARIRELEAGNAKLRKEASRLRVLADEDESKLQERELSLMEASDRAQKMLEGASETLTELRRIKKENRSLEKEIAELQEQLTRKVDSERKSANSLASMEKQRKHAKKLIAEYEALFKEILTPPALDLQRIDGVPFNNTAITANTHSLPATLQTVIQIIQTLPFPFRDQKLEKKREIIVELLKARDISARIADEIHELELQKRDMGNSRRIQAEIDVKASHYYLITQAMSRFRFE
;
A
#
# COMPACT_ATOMS: atom_id res chain seq x y z
N MET A 1 -55.22 -45.36 -148.02
CA MET A 1 -55.88 -44.81 -146.81
C MET A 1 -56.48 -45.95 -146.00
N LYS A 2 -55.98 -46.21 -144.80
CA LYS A 2 -56.73 -46.75 -143.64
C LYS A 2 -55.78 -46.78 -142.45
N VAL A 3 -55.58 -45.60 -141.86
CA VAL A 3 -54.94 -45.45 -140.54
C VAL A 3 -55.85 -46.16 -139.55
N ASN A 4 -55.30 -47.13 -138.82
CA ASN A 4 -56.04 -47.98 -137.89
C ASN A 4 -56.35 -47.19 -136.60
N PHE A 5 -57.29 -46.25 -136.71
CA PHE A 5 -57.72 -45.31 -135.66
C PHE A 5 -58.20 -46.01 -134.37
N ARG A 6 -58.58 -47.30 -134.44
CA ARG A 6 -59.07 -48.07 -133.31
C ARG A 6 -57.99 -48.40 -132.27
N ASN A 7 -56.75 -48.65 -132.69
CA ASN A 7 -55.65 -48.95 -131.76
C ASN A 7 -55.03 -47.69 -131.14
N PHE A 8 -55.10 -46.53 -131.82
CA PHE A 8 -54.59 -45.28 -131.26
C PHE A 8 -55.53 -44.71 -130.18
N VAL A 9 -56.84 -44.74 -130.41
CA VAL A 9 -57.83 -44.25 -129.43
C VAL A 9 -57.87 -45.15 -128.18
N LEU A 10 -57.71 -46.46 -128.33
CA LEU A 10 -57.66 -47.38 -127.17
C LEU A 10 -56.37 -47.19 -126.35
N ASN A 11 -55.21 -47.02 -127.01
CA ASN A 11 -53.95 -46.79 -126.30
C ASN A 11 -53.88 -45.41 -125.63
N VAL A 12 -54.49 -44.38 -126.21
CA VAL A 12 -54.58 -43.04 -125.59
C VAL A 12 -55.54 -43.04 -124.41
N TRP A 13 -56.71 -43.69 -124.50
CA TRP A 13 -57.63 -43.82 -123.35
C TRP A 13 -57.06 -44.70 -122.23
N ILE A 14 -56.31 -45.74 -122.56
CA ILE A 14 -55.60 -46.56 -121.56
C ILE A 14 -54.45 -45.73 -120.95
N MET A 15 -53.63 -45.02 -121.74
CA MET A 15 -52.62 -44.12 -121.17
C MET A 15 -53.23 -43.02 -120.30
N ASP A 16 -54.27 -42.32 -120.73
CA ASP A 16 -54.94 -41.27 -119.94
C ASP A 16 -55.59 -41.83 -118.67
N PHE A 17 -56.11 -43.07 -118.69
CA PHE A 17 -56.67 -43.73 -117.50
C PHE A 17 -55.56 -44.19 -116.53
N TYR A 18 -54.42 -44.67 -117.05
CA TYR A 18 -53.26 -45.04 -116.25
C TYR A 18 -52.51 -43.81 -115.72
N ASP A 19 -52.45 -42.72 -116.48
CA ASP A 19 -51.90 -41.42 -116.07
C ASP A 19 -52.82 -40.74 -115.05
N SER A 20 -54.14 -40.84 -115.20
CA SER A 20 -55.10 -40.40 -114.17
C SER A 20 -55.00 -41.24 -112.90
N LYS A 21 -54.76 -42.56 -113.00
CA LYS A 21 -54.56 -43.42 -111.83
C LYS A 21 -53.22 -43.17 -111.15
N ALA A 22 -52.15 -43.01 -111.93
CA ALA A 22 -50.83 -42.65 -111.42
C ALA A 22 -50.82 -41.25 -110.77
N ALA A 23 -51.56 -40.29 -111.32
CA ALA A 23 -51.75 -38.98 -110.72
C ALA A 23 -52.54 -39.06 -109.40
N VAL A 24 -53.60 -39.88 -109.33
CA VAL A 24 -54.35 -40.12 -108.09
C VAL A 24 -53.49 -40.82 -107.03
N ASP A 25 -52.70 -41.82 -107.42
CA ASP A 25 -51.77 -42.52 -106.53
C ASP A 25 -50.64 -41.59 -106.05
N ALA A 26 -50.12 -40.71 -106.91
CA ALA A 26 -49.15 -39.68 -106.55
C ALA A 26 -49.75 -38.62 -105.61
N MET A 27 -50.99 -38.20 -105.84
CA MET A 27 -51.72 -37.31 -104.93
C MET A 27 -51.97 -37.97 -103.57
N ALA A 28 -52.30 -39.27 -103.55
CA ALA A 28 -52.45 -40.04 -102.32
C ALA A 28 -51.12 -40.17 -101.56
N ALA A 29 -50.01 -40.39 -102.26
CA ALA A 29 -48.67 -40.42 -101.68
C ALA A 29 -48.25 -39.04 -101.13
N LEU A 30 -48.55 -37.95 -101.84
CA LEU A 30 -48.30 -36.59 -101.36
C LEU A 30 -49.18 -36.25 -100.15
N GLN A 31 -50.45 -36.64 -100.15
CA GLN A 31 -51.34 -36.46 -99.00
C GLN A 31 -50.87 -37.27 -97.79
N ALA A 32 -50.40 -38.50 -97.98
CA ALA A 32 -49.78 -39.30 -96.93
C ALA A 32 -48.53 -38.61 -96.38
N ARG A 33 -47.67 -38.08 -97.26
CA ARG A 33 -46.46 -37.35 -96.88
C ARG A 33 -46.76 -36.04 -96.14
N ILE A 34 -47.79 -35.30 -96.56
CA ILE A 34 -48.25 -34.09 -95.87
C ILE A 34 -48.72 -34.45 -94.46
N ARG A 35 -49.54 -35.51 -94.31
CA ARG A 35 -49.99 -35.98 -92.98
C ARG A 35 -48.83 -36.41 -92.08
N GLU A 36 -47.83 -37.09 -92.62
CA GLU A 36 -46.61 -37.43 -91.88
C GLU A 36 -45.85 -36.20 -91.41
N LEU A 37 -45.67 -35.21 -92.29
CA LEU A 37 -44.99 -33.96 -91.97
C LEU A 37 -45.77 -33.12 -90.95
N GLU A 38 -47.11 -33.09 -91.05
CA GLU A 38 -47.99 -32.44 -90.08
C GLU A 38 -47.90 -33.11 -88.70
N ALA A 39 -47.92 -34.45 -88.66
CA ALA A 39 -47.73 -35.21 -87.43
C ALA A 39 -46.32 -34.99 -86.84
N GLY A 40 -45.29 -34.92 -87.69
CA GLY A 40 -43.92 -34.60 -87.30
C GLY A 40 -43.81 -33.20 -86.71
N ASN A 41 -44.37 -32.19 -87.37
CA ASN A 41 -44.42 -30.81 -86.87
C ASN A 41 -45.19 -30.71 -85.55
N ALA A 42 -46.29 -31.44 -85.40
CA ALA A 42 -47.05 -31.47 -84.14
C ALA A 42 -46.22 -32.06 -82.99
N LYS A 43 -45.43 -33.11 -83.24
CA LYS A 43 -44.49 -33.68 -82.25
C LYS A 43 -43.38 -32.68 -81.90
N LEU A 44 -42.74 -32.08 -82.91
CA LEU A 44 -41.68 -31.09 -82.69
C LEU A 44 -42.17 -29.87 -81.92
N ARG A 45 -43.40 -29.40 -82.17
CA ARG A 45 -43.99 -28.30 -81.39
C ARG A 45 -44.20 -28.67 -79.93
N LYS A 46 -44.69 -29.88 -79.64
CA LYS A 46 -44.86 -30.38 -78.27
C LYS A 46 -43.52 -30.53 -77.55
N GLU A 47 -42.51 -31.00 -78.26
CA GLU A 47 -41.16 -31.14 -77.71
C GLU A 47 -40.51 -29.77 -77.46
N ALA A 48 -40.63 -28.83 -78.39
CA ALA A 48 -40.17 -27.46 -78.21
C ALA A 48 -40.86 -26.76 -77.03
N SER A 49 -42.17 -26.93 -76.85
CA SER A 49 -42.87 -26.38 -75.67
C SER A 49 -42.40 -27.04 -74.38
N ARG A 50 -42.17 -28.36 -74.38
CA ARG A 50 -41.64 -29.08 -73.21
C ARG A 50 -40.23 -28.60 -72.85
N LEU A 51 -39.35 -28.44 -73.84
CA LEU A 51 -37.98 -27.97 -73.63
C LEU A 51 -37.94 -26.52 -73.10
N ARG A 52 -38.85 -25.66 -73.55
CA ARG A 52 -38.97 -24.30 -72.98
C ARG A 52 -39.35 -24.33 -71.51
N VAL A 53 -40.36 -25.12 -71.13
CA VAL A 53 -40.76 -25.26 -69.72
C VAL A 53 -39.60 -25.78 -68.87
N LEU A 54 -38.84 -26.77 -69.36
CA LEU A 54 -37.67 -27.27 -68.64
C LEU A 54 -36.56 -26.22 -68.51
N ALA A 55 -36.32 -25.42 -69.55
CA ALA A 55 -35.35 -24.34 -69.51
C ALA A 55 -35.75 -23.26 -68.49
N ASP A 56 -37.02 -22.86 -68.47
CA ASP A 56 -37.56 -21.87 -67.52
C ASP A 56 -37.47 -22.40 -66.06
N GLU A 57 -37.77 -23.69 -65.84
CA GLU A 57 -37.62 -24.33 -64.53
C GLU A 57 -36.15 -24.40 -64.07
N ASP A 58 -35.23 -24.71 -64.97
CA ASP A 58 -33.81 -24.76 -64.65
C ASP A 58 -33.25 -23.36 -64.38
N GLU A 59 -33.68 -22.34 -65.12
CA GLU A 59 -33.34 -20.94 -64.87
C GLU A 59 -33.83 -20.49 -63.47
N SER A 60 -35.08 -20.81 -63.11
CA SER A 60 -35.60 -20.52 -61.77
C SER A 60 -34.79 -21.21 -60.67
N LYS A 61 -34.44 -22.49 -60.84
CA LYS A 61 -33.61 -23.22 -59.86
C LYS A 61 -32.20 -22.65 -59.76
N LEU A 62 -31.63 -22.18 -60.87
CA LEU A 62 -30.32 -21.53 -60.88
C LEU A 62 -30.38 -20.20 -60.12
N GLN A 63 -31.39 -19.37 -60.35
CA GLN A 63 -31.58 -18.12 -59.62
C GLN A 63 -31.75 -18.35 -58.10
N GLU A 64 -32.55 -19.35 -57.70
CA GLU A 64 -32.69 -19.72 -56.29
C GLU A 64 -31.37 -20.16 -55.66
N ARG A 65 -30.57 -20.95 -56.40
CA ARG A 65 -29.24 -21.38 -55.94
C ARG A 65 -28.28 -20.20 -55.82
N GLU A 66 -28.27 -19.29 -56.78
CA GLU A 66 -27.43 -18.09 -56.75
C GLU A 66 -27.77 -17.21 -55.55
N LEU A 67 -29.05 -16.98 -55.26
CA LEU A 67 -29.49 -16.25 -54.07
C LEU A 67 -29.05 -16.95 -52.78
N SER A 68 -29.25 -18.26 -52.69
CA SER A 68 -28.84 -19.04 -51.52
C SER A 68 -27.32 -19.00 -51.29
N LEU A 69 -26.53 -19.08 -52.37
CA LEU A 69 -25.07 -18.97 -52.31
C LEU A 69 -24.62 -17.57 -51.89
N MET A 70 -25.26 -16.53 -52.41
CA MET A 70 -24.98 -15.15 -52.03
C MET A 70 -25.26 -14.92 -50.54
N GLU A 71 -26.41 -15.36 -50.03
CA GLU A 71 -26.71 -15.27 -48.59
C GLU A 71 -25.74 -16.07 -47.73
N ALA A 72 -25.34 -17.27 -48.16
CA ALA A 72 -24.37 -18.08 -47.44
C ALA A 72 -22.99 -17.39 -47.40
N SER A 73 -22.58 -16.77 -48.51
CA SER A 73 -21.36 -15.95 -48.60
C SER A 73 -21.42 -14.76 -47.64
N ASP A 74 -22.52 -14.01 -47.64
CA ASP A 74 -22.71 -12.86 -46.75
C ASP A 74 -22.68 -13.27 -45.27
N ARG A 75 -23.31 -14.40 -44.92
CA ARG A 75 -23.24 -14.96 -43.57
C ARG A 75 -21.81 -15.35 -43.19
N ALA A 76 -21.09 -16.01 -44.08
CA ALA A 76 -19.70 -16.40 -43.84
C ALA A 76 -18.79 -15.17 -43.67
N GLN A 77 -18.99 -14.12 -44.48
CA GLN A 77 -18.24 -12.87 -44.35
C GLN A 77 -18.49 -12.20 -42.99
N LYS A 78 -19.75 -12.07 -42.57
CA LYS A 78 -20.08 -11.50 -41.25
C LYS A 78 -19.47 -12.31 -40.09
N MET A 79 -19.46 -13.63 -40.21
CA MET A 79 -18.80 -14.49 -39.21
C MET A 79 -17.28 -14.28 -39.18
N LEU A 80 -16.64 -14.12 -40.33
CA LEU A 80 -15.21 -13.82 -40.41
C LEU A 80 -14.87 -12.45 -39.84
N GLU A 81 -15.68 -11.44 -40.11
CA GLU A 81 -15.55 -10.10 -39.53
C GLU A 81 -15.67 -10.16 -38.00
N GLY A 82 -16.70 -10.81 -37.46
CA GLY A 82 -16.85 -10.98 -36.01
C GLY A 82 -15.73 -11.82 -35.37
N ALA A 83 -15.25 -12.86 -36.05
CA ALA A 83 -14.10 -13.64 -35.59
C ALA A 83 -12.80 -12.81 -35.57
N SER A 84 -12.62 -11.93 -36.57
CA SER A 84 -11.48 -11.02 -36.61
C SER A 84 -11.53 -10.00 -35.46
N GLU A 85 -12.68 -9.39 -35.20
CA GLU A 85 -12.86 -8.45 -34.09
C GLU A 85 -12.58 -9.12 -32.74
N THR A 86 -13.15 -10.30 -32.49
CA THR A 86 -12.89 -11.04 -31.24
C THR A 86 -11.43 -11.43 -31.08
N LEU A 87 -10.71 -11.77 -32.15
CA LEU A 87 -9.26 -12.01 -32.10
C LEU A 87 -8.46 -10.76 -31.76
N THR A 88 -8.85 -9.59 -32.29
CA THR A 88 -8.19 -8.32 -31.95
C THR A 88 -8.38 -7.99 -30.46
N GLU A 89 -9.59 -8.19 -29.94
CA GLU A 89 -9.89 -7.93 -28.53
C GLU A 89 -9.15 -8.91 -27.61
N LEU A 90 -9.09 -10.20 -27.97
CA LEU A 90 -8.29 -11.19 -27.22
C LEU A 90 -6.81 -10.82 -27.16
N ARG A 91 -6.24 -10.28 -28.24
CA ARG A 91 -4.85 -9.81 -28.25
C ARG A 91 -4.66 -8.61 -27.32
N ARG A 92 -5.63 -7.69 -27.28
CA ARG A 92 -5.64 -6.53 -26.37
C ARG A 92 -5.65 -6.98 -24.91
N ILE A 93 -6.60 -7.85 -24.55
CA ILE A 93 -6.73 -8.41 -23.19
C ILE A 93 -5.46 -9.17 -22.79
N LYS A 94 -4.88 -9.98 -23.68
CA LYS A 94 -3.60 -10.67 -23.38
C LYS A 94 -2.46 -9.71 -23.11
N LYS A 95 -2.39 -8.57 -23.81
CA LYS A 95 -1.37 -7.55 -23.58
C LYS A 95 -1.59 -6.87 -22.23
N GLU A 96 -2.82 -6.54 -21.89
CA GLU A 96 -3.21 -5.93 -20.62
C GLU A 96 -2.93 -6.85 -19.43
N ASN A 97 -3.28 -8.14 -19.52
CA ASN A 97 -2.95 -9.12 -18.50
C ASN A 97 -1.44 -9.20 -18.25
N ARG A 98 -0.62 -9.20 -19.30
CA ARG A 98 0.85 -9.20 -19.16
C ARG A 98 1.36 -7.92 -18.49
N SER A 99 0.74 -6.76 -18.71
CA SER A 99 1.13 -5.54 -17.99
C SER A 99 0.73 -5.60 -16.52
N LEU A 100 -0.48 -6.09 -16.22
CA LEU A 100 -0.94 -6.25 -14.84
C LEU A 100 -0.10 -7.26 -14.05
N GLU A 101 0.29 -8.38 -14.67
CA GLU A 101 1.19 -9.36 -14.06
C GLU A 101 2.55 -8.74 -13.67
N LYS A 102 3.09 -7.85 -14.52
CA LYS A 102 4.33 -7.12 -14.21
C LYS A 102 4.14 -6.14 -13.06
N GLU A 103 3.05 -5.37 -13.07
CA GLU A 103 2.73 -4.42 -12.00
C GLU A 103 2.54 -5.12 -10.65
N ILE A 104 1.87 -6.28 -10.65
CA ILE A 104 1.72 -7.13 -9.45
C ILE A 104 3.10 -7.56 -8.93
N ALA A 105 3.99 -8.02 -9.81
CA ALA A 105 5.34 -8.44 -9.40
C ALA A 105 6.15 -7.27 -8.80
N GLU A 106 6.09 -6.09 -9.42
CA GLU A 106 6.75 -4.88 -8.93
C GLU A 106 6.20 -4.45 -7.55
N LEU A 107 4.88 -4.47 -7.38
CA LEU A 107 4.23 -4.15 -6.10
C LEU A 107 4.59 -5.16 -5.00
N GLN A 108 4.68 -6.45 -5.32
CA GLN A 108 5.13 -7.49 -4.38
C GLN A 108 6.58 -7.26 -3.94
N GLU A 109 7.47 -6.86 -4.86
CA GLU A 109 8.85 -6.50 -4.52
C GLU A 109 8.92 -5.25 -3.64
N GLN A 110 8.12 -4.23 -3.93
CA GLN A 110 8.07 -3.03 -3.08
C GLN A 110 7.53 -3.33 -1.69
N LEU A 111 6.51 -4.18 -1.58
CA LEU A 111 5.92 -4.58 -0.30
C LEU A 111 6.92 -5.35 0.55
N THR A 112 7.62 -6.33 -0.03
CA THR A 112 8.66 -7.11 0.68
C THR A 112 9.78 -6.21 1.19
N ARG A 113 10.27 -5.28 0.37
CA ARG A 113 11.27 -4.27 0.80
C ARG A 113 10.77 -3.42 1.97
N LYS A 114 9.51 -2.96 1.93
CA LYS A 114 8.91 -2.19 3.04
C LYS A 114 8.82 -3.00 4.33
N VAL A 115 8.32 -4.23 4.27
CA VAL A 115 8.22 -5.13 5.43
C VAL A 115 9.59 -5.36 6.06
N ASP A 116 10.63 -5.58 5.27
CA ASP A 116 11.99 -5.75 5.79
C ASP A 116 12.54 -4.47 6.45
N SER A 117 12.24 -3.30 5.87
CA SER A 117 12.63 -2.01 6.46
C SER A 117 11.92 -1.74 7.79
N GLU A 118 10.65 -2.10 7.90
CA GLU A 118 9.87 -1.98 9.13
C GLU A 118 10.39 -2.93 10.20
N ARG A 119 10.71 -4.18 9.85
CA ARG A 119 11.32 -5.15 10.78
C ARG A 119 12.66 -4.65 11.32
N LYS A 120 13.53 -4.10 10.45
CA LYS A 120 14.80 -3.50 10.88
C LYS A 120 14.57 -2.33 11.84
N SER A 121 13.61 -1.46 11.53
CA SER A 121 13.24 -0.32 12.36
C SER A 121 12.69 -0.75 13.72
N ALA A 122 11.82 -1.76 13.75
CA ALA A 122 11.27 -2.33 14.99
C ALA A 122 12.36 -2.94 15.88
N ASN A 123 13.32 -3.67 15.30
CA ASN A 123 14.46 -4.22 16.03
C ASN A 123 15.35 -3.11 16.62
N SER A 124 15.59 -2.04 15.86
CA SER A 124 16.33 -0.87 16.34
C SER A 124 15.62 -0.18 17.51
N LEU A 125 14.30 0.04 17.39
CA LEU A 125 13.49 0.62 18.47
C LEU A 125 13.53 -0.23 19.74
N ALA A 126 13.43 -1.56 19.62
CA ALA A 126 13.53 -2.46 20.76
C ALA A 126 14.90 -2.37 21.45
N SER A 127 15.98 -2.22 20.68
CA SER A 127 17.33 -1.99 21.21
C SER A 127 17.44 -0.67 21.97
N MET A 128 16.96 0.42 21.35
CA MET A 128 16.95 1.76 21.96
C MET A 128 16.12 1.80 23.24
N GLU A 129 15.00 1.06 23.29
CA GLU A 129 14.19 0.98 24.50
C GLU A 129 14.89 0.20 25.63
N LYS A 130 15.62 -0.87 25.32
CA LYS A 130 16.48 -1.55 26.30
C LYS A 130 17.55 -0.61 26.85
N GLN A 131 18.23 0.13 25.98
CA GLN A 131 19.23 1.13 26.39
C GLN A 131 18.60 2.22 27.26
N ARG A 132 17.42 2.74 26.89
CA ARG A 132 16.68 3.72 27.70
C ARG A 132 16.34 3.18 29.09
N LYS A 133 15.88 1.93 29.19
CA LYS A 133 15.57 1.28 30.47
C LYS A 133 16.83 1.12 31.33
N HIS A 134 17.95 0.72 30.74
CA HIS A 134 19.23 0.61 31.44
C HIS A 134 19.71 1.99 31.95
N ALA A 135 19.68 3.02 31.10
CA ALA A 135 20.06 4.38 31.49
C ALA A 135 19.19 4.93 32.63
N LYS A 136 17.88 4.65 32.63
CA LYS A 136 16.98 5.04 33.74
C LYS A 136 17.36 4.37 35.06
N LYS A 137 17.72 3.09 35.04
CA LYS A 137 18.19 2.38 36.25
C LYS A 137 19.48 3.00 36.77
N LEU A 138 20.43 3.25 35.88
CA LEU A 138 21.71 3.86 36.23
C LEU A 138 21.55 5.26 36.82
N ILE A 139 20.64 6.08 36.27
CA ILE A 139 20.31 7.39 36.85
C ILE A 139 19.76 7.26 38.27
N ALA A 140 18.85 6.31 38.52
CA ALA A 140 18.30 6.08 39.85
C ALA A 140 19.38 5.61 40.85
N GLU A 141 20.31 4.75 40.41
CA GLU A 141 21.46 4.33 41.21
C GLU A 141 22.37 5.52 41.57
N TYR A 142 22.66 6.41 40.62
CA TYR A 142 23.42 7.63 40.89
C TYR A 142 22.69 8.60 41.81
N GLU A 143 21.37 8.78 41.65
CA GLU A 143 20.56 9.62 42.53
C GLU A 143 20.55 9.09 43.97
N ALA A 144 20.47 7.77 44.14
CA ALA A 144 20.61 7.13 45.45
C ALA A 144 22.00 7.37 46.06
N LEU A 145 23.08 7.23 45.28
CA LEU A 145 24.44 7.50 45.72
C LEU A 145 24.62 8.97 46.13
N PHE A 146 24.07 9.92 45.36
CA PHE A 146 24.13 11.34 45.71
C PHE A 146 23.38 11.63 47.01
N LYS A 147 22.23 10.98 47.25
CA LYS A 147 21.52 11.09 48.52
C LYS A 147 22.40 10.63 49.68
N GLU A 148 23.13 9.53 49.54
CA GLU A 148 24.02 9.05 50.59
C GLU A 148 25.22 9.99 50.83
N ILE A 149 25.91 10.42 49.78
CA ILE A 149 27.13 11.24 49.88
C ILE A 149 26.84 12.66 50.38
N LEU A 150 25.74 13.26 49.91
CA LEU A 150 25.42 14.67 50.15
C LEU A 150 24.58 14.90 51.40
N THR A 151 24.17 13.84 52.11
CA THR A 151 23.49 13.98 53.41
C THR A 151 24.51 14.38 54.48
N PRO A 152 24.30 15.49 55.21
CA PRO A 152 25.17 15.88 56.32
C PRO A 152 25.19 14.82 57.43
N PRO A 153 26.32 14.63 58.15
CA PRO A 153 26.43 13.63 59.20
C PRO A 153 25.42 13.87 60.33
N ALA A 154 24.74 12.83 60.83
CA ALA A 154 23.81 13.01 61.93
C ALA A 154 24.57 13.40 63.21
N LEU A 155 24.31 14.60 63.74
CA LEU A 155 24.78 15.00 65.07
C LEU A 155 23.68 14.67 66.08
N ASP A 156 24.02 13.87 67.09
CA ASP A 156 23.13 13.50 68.19
C ASP A 156 23.10 14.63 69.24
N LEU A 157 22.74 15.83 68.77
CA LEU A 157 22.61 17.00 69.62
C LEU A 157 21.23 16.95 70.25
N GLN A 158 21.19 16.69 71.56
CA GLN A 158 19.97 16.84 72.36
C GLN A 158 19.36 18.19 72.04
N ARG A 159 18.16 18.15 71.46
CA ARG A 159 17.45 19.26 70.82
C ARG A 159 17.76 20.60 71.47
N ILE A 160 18.41 21.47 70.70
CA ILE A 160 18.33 22.91 70.94
C ILE A 160 16.87 23.29 70.65
N ASP A 161 16.03 23.20 71.69
CA ASP A 161 14.66 23.69 71.69
C ASP A 161 14.71 25.22 71.53
N GLY A 162 14.70 25.70 70.30
CA GLY A 162 14.74 27.13 70.05
C GLY A 162 15.15 27.60 68.65
N VAL A 163 15.55 26.72 67.74
CA VAL A 163 15.78 27.12 66.34
C VAL A 163 14.50 26.85 65.54
N PRO A 164 13.62 27.84 65.31
CA PRO A 164 12.38 27.63 64.59
C PRO A 164 12.66 27.22 63.15
N PHE A 165 12.02 26.11 62.74
CA PHE A 165 11.97 25.66 61.35
C PHE A 165 11.12 26.64 60.53
N ASN A 166 11.74 27.68 59.98
CA ASN A 166 11.06 28.61 59.08
C ASN A 166 11.58 28.39 57.66
N ASN A 167 10.70 27.89 56.76
CA ASN A 167 10.93 27.87 55.31
C ASN A 167 11.14 29.28 54.72
N THR A 168 10.90 30.32 55.53
CA THR A 168 11.06 31.75 55.25
C THR A 168 12.09 32.44 56.16
N ALA A 169 12.98 31.73 56.86
CA ALA A 169 14.11 32.32 57.59
C ALA A 169 15.22 32.85 56.66
N ILE A 170 14.82 33.29 55.46
CA ILE A 170 15.64 33.81 54.36
C ILE A 170 16.14 35.24 54.68
N THR A 171 15.71 35.83 55.79
CA THR A 171 16.05 37.21 56.20
C THR A 171 16.55 37.36 57.63
N ALA A 172 16.78 36.28 58.36
CA ALA A 172 17.26 36.37 59.74
C ALA A 172 18.79 36.55 59.79
N ASN A 173 19.23 37.81 59.79
CA ASN A 173 20.54 38.30 60.23
C ASN A 173 21.73 37.33 60.02
N THR A 174 22.23 37.25 58.79
CA THR A 174 23.50 36.55 58.50
C THR A 174 24.72 37.25 59.10
N HIS A 175 24.60 38.48 59.61
CA HIS A 175 25.73 39.30 60.10
C HIS A 175 26.54 38.68 61.26
N SER A 176 26.01 37.69 61.99
CA SER A 176 26.75 36.98 63.05
C SER A 176 27.43 35.69 62.58
N LEU A 177 27.24 35.28 61.32
CA LEU A 177 27.86 34.07 60.76
C LEU A 177 29.27 34.37 60.24
N PRO A 178 30.22 33.42 60.34
CA PRO A 178 31.49 33.48 59.62
C PRO A 178 31.27 33.71 58.11
N ALA A 179 32.11 34.55 57.48
CA ALA A 179 31.97 34.93 56.08
C ALA A 179 31.88 33.72 55.13
N THR A 180 32.65 32.67 55.40
CA THR A 180 32.64 31.41 54.64
C THR A 180 31.28 30.71 54.66
N LEU A 181 30.57 30.74 55.79
CA LEU A 181 29.24 30.15 55.94
C LEU A 181 28.17 30.97 55.23
N GLN A 182 28.26 32.30 55.33
CA GLN A 182 27.35 33.20 54.63
C GLN A 182 27.42 32.98 53.12
N THR A 183 28.63 32.93 52.56
CA THR A 183 28.85 32.73 51.12
C THR A 183 28.29 31.39 50.66
N VAL A 184 28.56 30.31 51.38
CA VAL A 184 28.11 28.97 51.00
C VAL A 184 26.59 28.85 51.08
N ILE A 185 25.97 29.35 52.15
CA ILE A 185 24.51 29.37 52.29
C ILE A 185 23.87 30.19 51.16
N GLN A 186 24.42 31.35 50.84
CA GLN A 186 23.90 32.21 49.78
C GLN A 186 24.02 31.53 48.41
N ILE A 187 25.17 30.91 48.11
CA ILE A 187 25.36 30.15 46.87
C ILE A 187 24.31 29.03 46.76
N ILE A 188 24.18 28.19 47.80
CA ILE A 188 23.20 27.09 47.84
C ILE A 188 21.77 27.61 47.63
N GLN A 189 21.42 28.77 48.18
CA GLN A 189 20.10 29.37 48.03
C GLN A 189 19.81 29.85 46.60
N THR A 190 20.84 30.35 45.90
CA THR A 190 20.72 30.82 44.50
C THR A 190 20.69 29.69 43.47
N LEU A 191 21.05 28.47 43.86
CA LEU A 191 21.03 27.32 42.97
C LEU A 191 19.59 26.98 42.51
N PRO A 192 19.41 26.57 41.25
CA PRO A 192 18.09 26.29 40.70
C PRO A 192 17.48 25.01 41.28
N PHE A 193 16.18 25.06 41.55
CA PHE A 193 15.37 23.97 42.11
C PHE A 193 14.09 23.78 41.26
N PRO A 194 13.61 22.54 41.02
CA PRO A 194 14.08 21.25 41.54
C PRO A 194 15.29 20.68 40.78
N PHE A 195 16.17 19.92 41.49
CA PHE A 195 17.40 19.33 40.94
C PHE A 195 17.12 18.44 39.72
N ARG A 196 16.05 17.64 39.77
CA ARG A 196 15.68 16.65 38.75
C ARG A 196 15.48 17.25 37.35
N ASP A 197 14.91 18.45 37.29
CA ASP A 197 14.51 19.10 36.03
C ASP A 197 15.65 19.92 35.40
N GLN A 198 16.79 20.02 36.08
CA GLN A 198 17.94 20.77 35.59
C GLN A 198 18.71 20.00 34.50
N LYS A 199 19.30 20.76 33.57
CA LYS A 199 20.26 20.22 32.58
C LYS A 199 21.50 19.66 33.30
N LEU A 200 22.19 18.72 32.64
CA LEU A 200 23.36 18.02 33.21
C LEU A 200 24.44 18.98 33.73
N GLU A 201 24.72 20.06 33.00
CA GLU A 201 25.71 21.08 33.39
C GLU A 201 25.34 21.72 34.73
N LYS A 202 24.07 22.09 34.90
CA LYS A 202 23.55 22.69 36.13
C LYS A 202 23.46 21.67 37.28
N LYS A 203 23.15 20.40 36.99
CA LYS A 203 23.22 19.33 38.00
C LYS A 203 24.64 19.18 38.56
N ARG A 204 25.67 19.25 37.71
CA ARG A 204 27.08 19.20 38.16
C ARG A 204 27.44 20.37 39.06
N GLU A 205 27.06 21.58 38.67
CA GLU A 205 27.28 22.80 39.47
C GLU A 205 26.63 22.66 40.86
N ILE A 206 25.38 22.20 40.91
CA ILE A 206 24.67 21.95 42.18
C ILE A 206 25.42 20.94 43.05
N ILE A 207 25.86 19.80 42.48
CA ILE A 207 26.58 18.77 43.23
C ILE A 207 27.89 19.31 43.81
N VAL A 208 28.67 20.08 43.04
CA VAL A 208 29.95 20.64 43.50
C VAL A 208 29.74 21.58 44.69
N GLU A 209 28.74 22.45 44.63
CA GLU A 209 28.46 23.37 45.73
C GLU A 209 27.88 22.64 46.96
N LEU A 210 27.08 21.59 46.77
CA LEU A 210 26.60 20.75 47.87
C LEU A 210 27.73 19.94 48.53
N LEU A 211 28.74 19.48 47.78
CA LEU A 211 29.92 18.83 48.36
C LEU A 211 30.72 19.79 49.25
N LYS A 212 30.92 21.05 48.80
CA LYS A 212 31.58 22.07 49.62
C LYS A 212 30.80 22.34 50.90
N ALA A 213 29.47 22.41 50.80
CA ALA A 213 28.59 22.57 51.96
C ALA A 213 28.72 21.42 52.96
N ARG A 214 28.76 20.18 52.44
CA ARG A 214 28.94 18.95 53.22
C ARG A 214 30.30 18.90 53.93
N ASP A 215 31.38 19.30 53.26
CA ASP A 215 32.72 19.32 53.86
C ASP A 215 32.83 20.36 54.97
N ILE A 216 32.10 21.48 54.85
CA ILE A 216 32.02 22.51 55.89
C ILE A 216 31.15 22.03 57.05
N SER A 217 30.02 21.36 56.78
CA SER A 217 29.20 20.79 57.85
C SER A 217 29.95 19.71 58.62
N ALA A 218 30.74 18.87 57.93
CA ALA A 218 31.60 17.87 58.55
C ALA A 218 32.65 18.51 59.47
N ARG A 219 33.34 19.56 59.02
CA ARG A 219 34.29 20.31 59.88
C ARG A 219 33.64 20.90 61.12
N ILE A 220 32.44 21.48 60.99
CA ILE A 220 31.71 22.01 62.14
C ILE A 220 31.32 20.87 63.10
N ALA A 221 30.92 19.71 62.58
CA ALA A 221 30.61 18.53 63.38
C ALA A 221 31.86 18.03 64.15
N ASP A 222 33.02 17.99 63.50
CA ASP A 222 34.29 17.62 64.13
C ASP A 222 34.68 18.63 65.23
N GLU A 223 34.57 19.93 64.97
CA GLU A 223 34.81 21.00 65.96
C GLU A 223 33.87 20.89 67.16
N ILE A 224 32.58 20.60 66.93
CA ILE A 224 31.61 20.35 68.01
C ILE A 224 32.04 19.14 68.84
N HIS A 225 32.45 18.04 68.19
CA HIS A 225 32.89 16.83 68.87
C HIS A 225 34.14 17.08 69.74
N GLU A 226 35.12 17.83 69.22
CA GLU A 226 36.31 18.23 69.98
C GLU A 226 35.94 19.09 71.20
N LEU A 227 35.03 20.05 71.04
CA LEU A 227 34.53 20.88 72.15
C LEU A 227 33.78 20.03 73.20
N GLU A 228 33.02 19.02 72.77
CA GLU A 228 32.36 18.08 73.68
C GLU A 228 33.36 17.25 74.49
N LEU A 229 34.46 16.80 73.86
CA LEU A 229 35.55 16.12 74.55
C LEU A 229 36.23 17.06 75.56
N GLN A 230 36.56 18.29 75.14
CA GLN A 230 37.14 19.30 76.03
C GLN A 230 36.22 19.66 77.20
N LYS A 231 34.89 19.69 76.99
CA LYS A 231 33.91 19.89 78.06
C LYS A 231 33.92 18.77 79.10
N ARG A 232 34.21 17.53 78.69
CA ARG A 232 34.35 16.39 79.61
C ARG A 232 35.62 16.49 80.44
N ASP A 233 36.70 17.00 79.84
CA ASP A 233 38.02 17.08 80.47
C ASP A 233 38.24 18.35 81.31
N MET A 234 37.59 19.47 80.95
CA MET A 234 37.74 20.76 81.61
C MET A 234 36.49 21.15 82.41
N GLY A 235 36.65 21.52 83.68
CA GLY A 235 35.55 21.95 84.57
C GLY A 235 34.83 23.25 84.17
N ASN A 236 35.20 23.89 83.05
CA ASN A 236 34.66 25.18 82.60
C ASN A 236 33.47 25.02 81.63
N SER A 237 32.47 24.26 82.09
CA SER A 237 31.37 23.71 81.29
C SER A 237 30.48 24.75 80.58
N ARG A 238 30.29 25.95 81.17
CA ARG A 238 29.36 26.96 80.61
C ARG A 238 29.88 27.67 79.35
N ARG A 239 31.17 28.02 79.30
CA ARG A 239 31.75 28.72 78.15
C ARG A 239 31.85 27.81 76.93
N ILE A 240 32.28 26.57 77.15
CA ILE A 240 32.38 25.55 76.10
C ILE A 240 30.99 25.20 75.57
N GLN A 241 29.97 25.12 76.45
CA GLN A 241 28.59 24.91 76.01
C GLN A 241 28.08 26.03 75.09
N ALA A 242 28.33 27.30 75.43
CA ALA A 242 27.90 28.42 74.59
C ALA A 242 28.56 28.38 73.20
N GLU A 243 29.80 27.91 73.11
CA GLU A 243 30.50 27.73 71.83
C GLU A 243 29.94 26.56 71.01
N ILE A 244 29.61 25.44 71.68
CA ILE A 244 28.89 24.30 71.09
C ILE A 244 27.53 24.76 70.53
N ASP A 245 26.76 25.55 71.28
CA ASP A 245 25.42 26.00 70.87
C ASP A 245 25.49 26.91 69.62
N VAL A 246 26.51 27.77 69.54
CA VAL A 246 26.76 28.63 68.36
C VAL A 246 27.13 27.77 67.14
N LYS A 247 28.05 26.82 67.30
CA LYS A 247 28.47 25.91 66.22
C LYS A 247 27.35 24.98 65.77
N ALA A 248 26.54 24.48 66.70
CA ALA A 248 25.37 23.68 66.41
C ALA A 248 24.30 24.48 65.64
N SER A 249 24.13 25.77 65.98
CA SER A 249 23.26 26.68 65.21
C SER A 249 23.76 26.86 63.78
N HIS A 250 25.08 27.02 63.59
CA HIS A 250 25.70 27.08 62.25
C HIS A 250 25.49 25.78 61.46
N TYR A 251 25.70 24.63 62.10
CA TYR A 251 25.48 23.31 61.52
C TYR A 251 24.04 23.12 61.04
N TYR A 252 23.09 23.53 61.86
CA TYR A 252 21.66 23.42 61.56
C TYR A 252 21.27 24.25 60.33
N LEU A 253 21.76 25.49 60.24
CA LEU A 253 21.47 26.38 59.11
C LEU A 253 21.97 25.82 57.77
N ILE A 254 23.19 25.26 57.74
CA ILE A 254 23.76 24.65 56.52
C ILE A 254 22.97 23.40 56.15
N THR A 255 22.69 22.54 57.12
CA THR A 255 21.91 21.30 56.93
C THR A 255 20.51 21.62 56.38
N GLN A 256 19.87 22.67 56.90
CA GLN A 256 18.59 23.14 56.43
C GLN A 256 18.66 23.63 54.97
N ALA A 257 19.68 24.43 54.62
CA ALA A 257 19.88 24.90 53.25
C ALA A 257 20.12 23.74 52.27
N MET A 258 20.88 22.73 52.67
CA MET A 258 21.13 21.53 51.87
C MET A 258 19.87 20.65 51.72
N SER A 259 19.04 20.55 52.76
CA SER A 259 17.82 19.70 52.76
C SER A 259 16.76 20.13 51.73
N ARG A 260 16.87 21.35 51.19
CA ARG A 260 16.05 21.84 50.08
C ARG A 260 16.24 21.01 48.82
N PHE A 261 17.42 20.44 48.59
CA PHE A 261 17.72 19.63 47.42
C PHE A 261 17.32 18.18 47.67
N ARG A 262 16.04 17.85 47.43
CA ARG A 262 15.57 16.47 47.40
C ARG A 262 16.04 15.80 46.11
N PHE A 263 16.73 14.68 46.23
CA PHE A 263 17.21 13.85 45.10
C PHE A 263 16.18 12.77 44.68
N GLU A 264 14.89 13.06 44.84
CA GLU A 264 13.74 12.18 44.50
C GLU A 264 13.01 12.65 43.22
#